data_AF-A0A448Z7Z9-F1
#
_entry.id   AF-A0A448Z7Z9-F1
#
_cell.length_a   1.000
_cell.length_b   1.000
_cell.length_c   1.000
_cell.angle_alpha   90.00
_cell.angle_beta   90.00
_cell.angle_gamma   90.00
#
_symmetry.space_group_name_H-M   'P 1'
#
loop_
_entity.id
_entity.type
_entity.pdbx_description
1 polymer ?
#
loop_
_entity_poly.entity_id
_entity_poly.type
_entity_poly.pdbx_seq_one_letter_code
_entity_poly.pdbx_strand_id
1 'polypeptide(L)'
;MSYEVFYALHHVVFLMYIITIAHTLDMEQRSGRKERSQTFKWFSSTLLYYFCDRMAMYMNHRYYTKLVSSSVVWGKKGSKLIILKLQRPVLFEFKAGQYAYLRISTINNEWHPFSIASRPDSSNLEFYIEVHEGKTWTKHLWNLFDDEVTSGSFDVASLKIEVMGPYGSSLSRGQNYSHTLAIGAGTGVVPILSMYKEHMHKLFRLDPKKFFIELNSSERRQRRIEQAEQAQTGSLAQKIFRVLNGKYSLLRNHKTILTSGSSYDADNLQEDDHETIYKSATAATLPIYGSVVLSSLPVLGVALFALMISWSTIPIEIYPSMAMILKYFTIAFQTCFALVSIFFWNADGILAYVDVVFVVISPFADWYWIEVCSDFQKLLPSDITLFSILIWYMIGRFWVKAVSPNQSVRYRVTKHVQSSQVDQLKFLWITRSASQVSEILPDILMLWDLLVVKWGIENAQKVCKITIHVTDPNELSCALLRKEYENSEFFRNGGIIFRRPNLRRVIEDHTIELINSRVNSHSLLAFCGSPSLSNEIEYNKISNDVITAMTGHSQSHMMDFVSESYGGKKAASSNKKRKKGDTLSLEIDHDDEDGVEVQLLTSRKNLSYYSNESCLDCLSFMDIQKSFEISV
;
A
#
# COMPACT_ATOMS: atom_id res chain seq x y z
N MET A 1 10.03 -23.90 -29.79
CA MET A 1 9.02 -23.33 -30.70
C MET A 1 9.39 -21.87 -30.93
N SER A 2 9.44 -21.41 -32.19
CA SER A 2 9.67 -19.98 -32.46
C SER A 2 8.49 -19.16 -31.90
N TYR A 3 8.79 -17.96 -31.40
CA TYR A 3 7.78 -17.07 -30.84
C TYR A 3 6.67 -16.77 -31.85
N GLU A 4 7.03 -16.62 -33.14
CA GLU A 4 6.08 -16.36 -34.22
C GLU A 4 5.02 -17.45 -34.36
N VAL A 5 5.41 -18.72 -34.28
CA VAL A 5 4.46 -19.83 -34.36
C VAL A 5 3.61 -19.90 -33.10
N PHE A 6 4.19 -19.61 -31.92
CA PHE A 6 3.44 -19.51 -30.67
C PHE A 6 2.37 -18.41 -30.75
N TYR A 7 2.75 -17.23 -31.27
CA TYR A 7 1.87 -16.08 -31.45
C TYR A 7 0.75 -16.41 -32.45
N ALA A 8 1.08 -17.01 -33.60
CA ALA A 8 0.11 -17.43 -34.61
C ALA A 8 -0.90 -18.43 -34.04
N LEU A 9 -0.44 -19.48 -33.32
CA LEU A 9 -1.34 -20.43 -32.67
C LEU A 9 -2.19 -19.78 -31.58
N HIS A 10 -1.66 -18.80 -30.84
CA HIS A 10 -2.45 -18.08 -29.84
C HIS A 10 -3.59 -17.27 -30.45
N HIS A 11 -3.45 -16.77 -31.68
CA HIS A 11 -4.54 -16.03 -32.36
C HIS A 11 -5.70 -16.95 -32.77
N VAL A 12 -5.51 -18.27 -32.81
CA VAL A 12 -6.60 -19.24 -33.02
C VAL A 12 -7.64 -19.16 -31.90
N VAL A 13 -7.32 -18.58 -30.74
CA VAL A 13 -8.28 -18.33 -29.65
C VAL A 13 -9.48 -17.51 -30.11
N PHE A 14 -9.29 -16.56 -31.04
CA PHE A 14 -10.40 -15.74 -31.56
C PHE A 14 -11.35 -16.58 -32.42
N LEU A 15 -10.81 -17.48 -33.23
CA LEU A 15 -11.61 -18.45 -33.99
C LEU A 15 -12.38 -19.38 -33.05
N MET A 16 -11.72 -19.88 -32.01
CA MET A 16 -12.35 -20.70 -30.97
C MET A 16 -13.49 -19.94 -30.28
N TYR A 17 -13.34 -18.65 -29.98
CA TYR A 17 -14.40 -17.83 -29.39
C TYR A 17 -15.59 -17.65 -30.34
N ILE A 18 -15.34 -17.41 -31.63
CA ILE A 18 -16.40 -17.31 -32.65
C ILE A 18 -17.19 -18.63 -32.75
N ILE A 19 -16.50 -19.77 -32.82
CA ILE A 19 -17.13 -21.10 -32.88
C ILE A 19 -17.93 -21.37 -31.60
N THR A 20 -17.39 -21.02 -30.44
CA THR A 20 -18.07 -21.21 -29.14
C THR A 20 -19.35 -20.38 -29.07
N ILE A 21 -19.29 -19.11 -29.49
CA ILE A 21 -20.46 -18.25 -29.58
C ILE A 21 -21.49 -18.85 -30.54
N ALA A 22 -21.08 -19.24 -31.74
CA ALA A 22 -21.97 -19.84 -32.74
C ALA A 22 -22.64 -21.13 -32.23
N HIS A 23 -21.88 -22.01 -31.57
CA HIS A 23 -22.42 -23.25 -30.97
C HIS A 23 -23.49 -22.95 -29.90
N THR A 24 -23.33 -21.89 -29.12
CA THR A 24 -24.30 -21.54 -28.06
C THR A 24 -25.59 -20.93 -28.60
N LEU A 25 -25.58 -20.38 -29.82
CA LEU A 25 -26.78 -19.87 -30.48
C LEU A 25 -27.71 -21.01 -30.96
N ASP A 26 -27.16 -22.18 -31.29
CA ASP A 26 -27.91 -23.36 -31.76
C ASP A 26 -28.63 -24.13 -30.62
N MET A 27 -28.22 -23.93 -29.36
CA MET A 27 -28.81 -24.60 -28.18
C MET A 27 -30.29 -24.26 -27.95
N GLU A 28 -30.70 -23.02 -28.26
CA GLU A 28 -32.10 -22.60 -28.18
C GLU A 28 -32.96 -23.34 -29.23
N GLN A 29 -32.36 -23.63 -30.41
CA GLN A 29 -33.00 -24.29 -31.53
C GLN A 29 -33.08 -25.81 -31.35
N ARG A 30 -32.14 -26.42 -30.61
CA ARG A 30 -32.11 -27.88 -30.34
C ARG A 30 -32.85 -28.32 -29.08
N SER A 31 -32.91 -27.48 -28.03
CA SER A 31 -33.40 -27.91 -26.72
C SER A 31 -34.87 -27.60 -26.43
N GLY A 32 -35.53 -26.78 -27.27
CA GLY A 32 -36.93 -26.37 -27.07
C GLY A 32 -37.20 -25.56 -25.79
N ARG A 33 -36.15 -25.21 -25.03
CA ARG A 33 -36.24 -24.39 -23.82
C ARG A 33 -36.10 -22.91 -24.19
N LYS A 34 -36.95 -22.06 -23.60
CA LYS A 34 -36.91 -20.58 -23.77
C LYS A 34 -35.72 -19.88 -23.08
N GLU A 35 -34.90 -20.63 -22.34
CA GLU A 35 -33.76 -20.05 -21.63
C GLU A 35 -32.51 -20.09 -22.51
N ARG A 36 -32.09 -18.90 -22.96
CA ARG A 36 -30.91 -18.72 -23.80
C ARG A 36 -29.63 -18.84 -23.00
N SER A 37 -28.62 -19.52 -23.56
CA SER A 37 -27.30 -19.65 -22.95
C SER A 37 -26.67 -18.28 -22.65
N GLN A 38 -26.17 -18.10 -21.42
CA GLN A 38 -25.52 -16.85 -20.98
C GLN A 38 -24.07 -16.73 -21.49
N THR A 39 -23.52 -17.76 -22.12
CA THR A 39 -22.13 -17.82 -22.59
C THR A 39 -21.78 -16.63 -23.50
N PHE A 40 -22.68 -16.24 -24.40
CA PHE A 40 -22.50 -15.07 -25.26
C PHE A 40 -22.26 -13.77 -24.47
N LYS A 41 -22.92 -13.56 -23.32
CA LYS A 41 -22.77 -12.35 -22.52
C LYS A 41 -21.37 -12.23 -21.91
N TRP A 42 -20.86 -13.33 -21.36
CA TRP A 42 -19.53 -13.38 -20.75
C TRP A 42 -18.40 -13.21 -21.77
N PHE A 43 -18.50 -13.89 -22.92
CA PHE A 43 -17.49 -13.76 -23.99
C PHE A 43 -17.55 -12.39 -24.68
N SER A 44 -18.74 -11.85 -24.94
CA SER A 44 -18.86 -10.53 -25.59
C SER A 44 -18.32 -9.41 -24.71
N SER A 45 -18.59 -9.45 -23.41
CA SER A 45 -18.07 -8.45 -22.46
C SER A 45 -16.54 -8.46 -22.39
N THR A 46 -15.94 -9.65 -22.24
CA THR A 46 -14.48 -9.81 -22.17
C THR A 46 -13.78 -9.47 -23.50
N LEU A 47 -14.39 -9.82 -24.64
CA LEU A 47 -13.87 -9.49 -25.96
C LEU A 47 -13.98 -7.98 -26.26
N LEU A 48 -15.10 -7.34 -25.89
CA LEU A 48 -15.25 -5.89 -26.00
C LEU A 48 -14.18 -5.17 -25.15
N TYR A 49 -13.97 -5.62 -23.91
CA TYR A 49 -12.92 -5.07 -23.04
C TYR A 49 -11.53 -5.21 -23.67
N TYR A 50 -11.21 -6.39 -24.23
CA TYR A 50 -9.96 -6.61 -24.96
C TYR A 50 -9.81 -5.68 -26.18
N PHE A 51 -10.87 -5.50 -26.98
CA PHE A 51 -10.84 -4.58 -28.12
C PHE A 51 -10.66 -3.12 -27.69
N CYS A 52 -11.34 -2.69 -26.63
CA CYS A 52 -11.17 -1.36 -26.05
C CYS A 52 -9.72 -1.14 -25.56
N ASP A 53 -9.15 -2.11 -24.85
CA ASP A 53 -7.75 -2.07 -24.40
C ASP A 53 -6.77 -2.00 -25.59
N ARG A 54 -6.99 -2.81 -26.64
CA ARG A 54 -6.15 -2.79 -27.85
C ARG A 54 -6.29 -1.49 -28.65
N MET A 55 -7.50 -0.94 -28.75
CA MET A 55 -7.74 0.35 -29.39
C MET A 55 -7.04 1.47 -28.61
N ALA A 56 -7.19 1.49 -27.28
CA ALA A 56 -6.48 2.43 -26.41
C ALA A 56 -4.95 2.32 -26.57
N MET A 57 -4.42 1.10 -26.65
CA MET A 57 -2.99 0.87 -26.89
C MET A 57 -2.55 1.36 -28.27
N TYR A 58 -3.39 1.21 -29.31
CA TYR A 58 -3.10 1.73 -30.65
C TYR A 58 -3.13 3.26 -30.71
N MET A 59 -4.02 3.89 -29.93
CA MET A 59 -4.11 5.35 -29.80
C MET A 59 -2.97 5.96 -28.97
N ASN A 60 -2.18 5.16 -28.26
CA ASN A 60 -1.02 5.67 -27.55
C ASN A 60 0.02 6.22 -28.52
N HIS A 61 0.62 7.35 -28.15
CA HIS A 61 1.58 8.04 -28.99
C HIS A 61 2.87 7.22 -29.09
N ARG A 62 3.35 7.07 -30.32
CA ARG A 62 4.60 6.38 -30.64
C ARG A 62 5.58 7.39 -31.18
N TYR A 63 6.80 7.34 -30.69
CA TYR A 63 7.84 8.28 -31.06
C TYR A 63 9.02 7.55 -31.67
N TYR A 64 9.49 8.02 -32.82
CA TYR A 64 10.77 7.61 -33.37
C TYR A 64 11.89 8.36 -32.66
N THR A 65 12.91 7.63 -32.22
CA THR A 65 14.03 8.19 -31.47
C THR A 65 15.35 7.75 -32.09
N LYS A 66 16.36 8.60 -31.98
CA LYS A 66 17.72 8.27 -32.42
C LYS A 66 18.54 7.81 -31.23
N LEU A 67 19.42 6.84 -31.47
CA LEU A 67 20.43 6.44 -30.51
C LEU A 67 21.49 7.55 -30.43
N VAL A 68 21.77 8.02 -29.20
CA VAL A 68 22.83 9.01 -28.93
C VAL A 68 24.11 8.30 -28.53
N SER A 69 24.01 7.31 -27.64
CA SER A 69 25.14 6.48 -27.22
C SER A 69 24.66 5.17 -26.62
N SER A 70 25.46 4.12 -26.75
CA SER A 70 25.30 2.83 -26.08
C SER A 70 26.57 2.51 -25.28
N SER A 71 26.42 1.88 -24.12
CA SER A 71 27.54 1.24 -23.44
C SER A 71 27.14 -0.16 -22.96
N VAL A 72 28.15 -1.04 -22.92
CA VAL A 72 28.00 -2.48 -22.74
C VAL A 72 28.90 -2.89 -21.56
N VAL A 73 28.30 -3.41 -20.50
CA VAL A 73 28.98 -3.72 -19.24
C VAL A 73 29.03 -5.23 -19.01
N TRP A 74 30.24 -5.74 -18.76
CA TRP A 74 30.51 -7.16 -18.52
C TRP A 74 30.68 -7.48 -17.04
N GLY A 75 29.76 -8.27 -16.48
CA GLY A 75 29.92 -8.87 -15.16
C GLY A 75 30.51 -10.29 -15.24
N LYS A 76 31.37 -10.64 -14.27
CA LYS A 76 32.12 -11.92 -14.26
C LYS A 76 31.26 -13.19 -14.18
N LYS A 77 29.99 -13.12 -13.77
CA LYS A 77 29.05 -14.27 -13.76
C LYS A 77 28.10 -14.30 -14.96
N GLY A 78 28.44 -13.61 -16.05
CA GLY A 78 27.59 -13.48 -17.23
C GLY A 78 26.44 -12.47 -17.06
N SER A 79 26.41 -11.71 -15.95
CA SER A 79 25.48 -10.58 -15.84
C SER A 79 25.95 -9.49 -16.78
N LYS A 80 25.10 -9.17 -17.75
CA LYS A 80 25.39 -8.24 -18.83
C LYS A 80 24.41 -7.08 -18.71
N LEU A 81 24.90 -5.84 -18.71
CA LEU A 81 24.05 -4.65 -18.62
C LEU A 81 24.31 -3.75 -19.83
N ILE A 82 23.24 -3.27 -20.46
CA ILE A 82 23.29 -2.32 -21.57
C ILE A 82 22.77 -0.99 -21.06
N ILE A 83 23.54 0.08 -21.22
CA ILE A 83 23.08 1.44 -20.99
C ILE A 83 22.79 2.07 -22.34
N LEU A 84 21.52 2.35 -22.59
CA LEU A 84 21.02 2.91 -23.84
C LEU A 84 20.62 4.37 -23.61
N LYS A 85 21.27 5.31 -24.30
CA LYS A 85 20.90 6.73 -24.28
C LYS A 85 20.26 7.12 -25.60
N LEU A 86 18.98 7.45 -25.56
CA LEU A 86 18.17 7.84 -26.71
C LEU A 86 17.90 9.34 -26.68
N GLN A 87 17.80 9.97 -27.85
CA GLN A 87 17.36 11.34 -27.95
C GLN A 87 15.89 11.42 -27.52
N ARG A 88 15.56 12.27 -26.54
CA ARG A 88 14.20 12.42 -26.08
C ARG A 88 13.34 13.12 -27.14
N PRO A 89 12.17 12.55 -27.51
CA PRO A 89 11.20 13.25 -28.37
C PRO A 89 10.64 14.50 -27.69
N VAL A 90 10.41 15.56 -28.46
CA VAL A 90 9.99 16.87 -27.95
C VAL A 90 8.70 16.80 -27.13
N LEU A 91 7.73 16.00 -27.57
CA LEU A 91 6.42 15.84 -26.92
C LEU A 91 6.39 14.70 -25.87
N PHE A 92 7.52 14.05 -25.61
CA PHE A 92 7.59 12.97 -24.64
C PHE A 92 7.78 13.54 -23.24
N GLU A 93 6.69 13.78 -22.53
CA GLU A 93 6.69 14.21 -21.12
C GLU A 93 6.52 13.02 -20.20
N PHE A 94 7.39 12.88 -19.19
CA PHE A 94 7.31 11.80 -18.20
C PHE A 94 7.68 12.30 -16.81
N LYS A 95 7.35 11.53 -15.78
CA LYS A 95 7.70 11.77 -14.37
C LYS A 95 8.73 10.76 -13.89
N ALA A 96 9.52 11.13 -12.89
CA ALA A 96 10.56 10.27 -12.36
C ALA A 96 9.97 8.95 -11.81
N GLY A 97 10.65 7.84 -12.09
CA GLY A 97 10.19 6.50 -11.74
C GLY A 97 9.24 5.84 -12.75
N GLN A 98 8.84 6.53 -13.83
CA GLN A 98 8.05 5.93 -14.91
C GLN A 98 8.89 5.04 -15.85
N TYR A 99 8.20 4.20 -16.61
CA TYR A 99 8.78 3.34 -17.64
C TYR A 99 8.20 3.63 -19.02
N ALA A 100 8.88 3.15 -20.06
CA ALA A 100 8.41 3.24 -21.44
C ALA A 100 8.61 1.90 -22.14
N TYR A 101 7.84 1.66 -23.20
CA TYR A 101 8.07 0.52 -24.08
C TYR A 101 9.03 0.91 -25.19
N LEU A 102 10.03 0.05 -25.43
CA LEU A 102 10.98 0.16 -26.52
C LEU A 102 10.67 -0.89 -27.59
N ARG A 103 10.77 -0.49 -28.86
CA ARG A 103 10.73 -1.39 -30.02
C ARG A 103 11.91 -1.09 -30.93
N ILE A 104 12.66 -2.14 -31.30
CA ILE A 104 13.84 -2.05 -32.16
C ILE A 104 13.62 -2.98 -33.35
N SER A 105 13.25 -2.39 -34.49
CA SER A 105 12.77 -3.14 -35.66
C SER A 105 13.80 -4.11 -36.25
N THR A 106 15.10 -3.88 -35.98
CA THR A 106 16.20 -4.74 -36.43
C THR A 106 16.24 -6.10 -35.71
N ILE A 107 15.71 -6.16 -34.47
CA ILE A 107 15.68 -7.41 -33.68
C ILE A 107 14.37 -8.14 -33.89
N ASN A 108 13.27 -7.47 -33.53
CA ASN A 108 11.91 -7.97 -33.67
C ASN A 108 10.92 -6.79 -33.65
N ASN A 109 9.66 -7.09 -33.94
CA ASN A 109 8.62 -6.09 -34.01
C ASN A 109 7.84 -5.89 -32.70
N GLU A 110 8.42 -6.27 -31.57
CA GLU A 110 7.75 -6.34 -30.27
C GLU A 110 8.09 -5.13 -29.40
N TRP A 111 7.17 -4.83 -28.47
CA TRP A 111 7.31 -3.77 -27.49
C TRP A 111 7.77 -4.35 -26.16
N HIS A 112 8.90 -3.85 -25.64
CA HIS A 112 9.50 -4.32 -24.39
C HIS A 112 9.54 -3.19 -23.36
N PRO A 113 8.97 -3.38 -22.14
CA PRO A 113 8.93 -2.33 -21.12
C PRO A 113 10.26 -2.19 -20.39
N PHE A 114 10.76 -0.95 -20.27
CA PHE A 114 11.95 -0.61 -19.50
C PHE A 114 11.76 0.70 -18.73
N SER A 115 12.18 0.72 -17.48
CA SER A 115 12.17 1.92 -16.64
C SER A 115 13.10 2.99 -17.20
N ILE A 116 12.64 4.24 -17.16
CA ILE A 116 13.44 5.39 -17.59
C ILE A 116 14.34 5.76 -16.40
N ALA A 117 15.65 5.75 -16.62
CA ALA A 117 16.66 6.08 -15.61
C ALA A 117 16.97 7.58 -15.56
N SER A 118 16.70 8.29 -16.65
CA SER A 118 17.00 9.71 -16.76
C SER A 118 15.98 10.57 -16.02
N ARG A 119 16.32 11.85 -15.87
CA ARG A 119 15.47 12.87 -15.23
C ARG A 119 14.35 13.32 -16.19
N PRO A 120 13.13 13.60 -15.71
CA PRO A 120 11.98 14.13 -16.48
C PRO A 120 12.20 15.31 -17.41
N ASP A 121 13.27 16.07 -17.21
CA ASP A 121 13.61 17.32 -17.89
C ASP A 121 14.92 17.18 -18.71
N SER A 122 15.52 15.98 -18.73
CA SER A 122 16.72 15.70 -19.51
C SER A 122 16.40 15.65 -21.00
N SER A 123 17.38 16.01 -21.84
CA SER A 123 17.28 15.95 -23.30
C SER A 123 17.37 14.53 -23.85
N ASN A 124 17.82 13.57 -23.03
CA ASN A 124 18.03 12.19 -23.42
C ASN A 124 17.26 11.24 -22.49
N LEU A 125 16.68 10.19 -23.05
CA LEU A 125 16.11 9.07 -22.29
C LEU A 125 17.21 8.04 -22.06
N GLU A 126 17.47 7.68 -20.80
CA GLU A 126 18.46 6.67 -20.43
C GLU A 126 17.75 5.40 -19.96
N PHE A 127 18.14 4.25 -20.49
CA PHE A 127 17.61 2.93 -20.11
C PHE A 127 18.76 2.01 -19.70
N TYR A 128 18.61 1.33 -18.57
CA TYR A 128 19.61 0.40 -18.04
C TYR A 128 18.99 -0.99 -18.10
N ILE A 129 19.41 -1.76 -19.10
CA ILE A 129 18.75 -3.00 -19.52
C ILE A 129 19.61 -4.19 -19.09
N GLU A 130 19.07 -5.03 -18.20
CA GLU A 130 19.70 -6.32 -17.88
C GLU A 130 19.54 -7.28 -19.05
N VAL A 131 20.61 -7.97 -19.40
CA VAL A 131 20.59 -8.99 -20.43
C VAL A 131 20.37 -10.34 -19.79
N HIS A 132 19.23 -10.95 -20.14
CA HIS A 132 18.93 -12.31 -19.77
C HIS A 132 19.50 -13.30 -20.80
N GLU A 133 20.12 -14.37 -20.32
CA GLU A 133 20.69 -15.42 -21.18
C GLU A 133 19.62 -16.25 -21.92
N GLY A 134 20.03 -16.92 -23.00
CA GLY A 134 19.14 -17.70 -23.88
C GLY A 134 18.68 -16.95 -25.13
N LYS A 135 17.63 -17.44 -25.80
CA LYS A 135 17.01 -16.80 -26.99
C LYS A 135 16.07 -15.66 -26.59
N THR A 136 16.60 -14.65 -25.90
CA THR A 136 15.84 -13.48 -25.42
C THR A 136 16.10 -12.25 -26.29
N TRP A 137 15.13 -11.34 -26.34
CA TRP A 137 15.29 -10.06 -27.02
C TRP A 137 16.51 -9.26 -26.54
N THR A 138 16.74 -9.23 -25.22
CA THR A 138 17.87 -8.53 -24.61
C THR A 138 19.22 -9.11 -25.03
N LYS A 139 19.30 -10.42 -25.33
CA LYS A 139 20.53 -11.05 -25.81
C LYS A 139 20.82 -10.69 -27.26
N HIS A 140 19.80 -10.61 -28.11
CA HIS A 140 19.97 -10.11 -29.47
C HIS A 140 20.41 -8.64 -29.48
N LEU A 141 19.82 -7.81 -28.61
CA LEU A 141 20.24 -6.44 -28.42
C LEU A 141 21.71 -6.34 -27.99
N TRP A 142 22.13 -7.18 -27.05
CA TRP A 142 23.53 -7.26 -26.64
C TRP A 142 24.45 -7.57 -27.81
N ASN A 143 24.16 -8.63 -28.58
CA ASN A 143 25.03 -9.06 -29.66
C ASN A 143 25.19 -7.97 -30.72
N LEU A 144 24.14 -7.20 -31.03
CA LEU A 144 24.24 -6.08 -31.99
C LEU A 144 25.27 -5.01 -31.54
N PHE A 145 25.29 -4.67 -30.25
CA PHE A 145 26.26 -3.71 -29.72
C PHE A 145 27.66 -4.32 -29.53
N ASP A 146 27.73 -5.60 -29.20
CA ASP A 146 28.99 -6.34 -29.05
C ASP A 146 29.71 -6.52 -30.39
N ASP A 147 28.94 -6.82 -31.45
CA ASP A 147 29.42 -6.95 -32.83
C ASP A 147 29.89 -5.60 -33.39
N GLU A 148 29.23 -4.49 -33.03
CA GLU A 148 29.70 -3.13 -33.35
C GLU A 148 31.09 -2.87 -32.75
N VAL A 149 31.24 -3.11 -31.45
CA VAL A 149 32.50 -2.87 -30.72
C VAL A 149 33.62 -3.79 -31.23
N THR A 150 33.31 -5.04 -31.54
CA THR A 150 34.31 -6.06 -31.88
C THR A 150 34.68 -6.05 -33.36
N SER A 151 33.70 -5.86 -34.25
CA SER A 151 33.87 -6.08 -35.71
C SER A 151 33.64 -4.82 -36.54
N GLY A 152 33.05 -3.75 -35.99
CA GLY A 152 32.70 -2.54 -36.74
C GLY A 152 31.74 -2.78 -37.92
N SER A 153 31.09 -3.94 -37.96
CA SER A 153 30.36 -4.46 -39.13
C SER A 153 28.92 -3.95 -39.20
N PHE A 154 28.40 -3.42 -38.09
CA PHE A 154 27.02 -2.96 -37.98
C PHE A 154 26.99 -1.49 -37.54
N ASP A 155 26.39 -0.62 -38.37
CA ASP A 155 26.18 0.79 -38.05
C ASP A 155 25.00 0.94 -37.09
N VAL A 156 25.32 1.00 -35.81
CA VAL A 156 24.36 1.12 -34.71
C VAL A 156 23.65 2.48 -34.69
N ALA A 157 24.21 3.52 -35.31
CA ALA A 157 23.53 4.80 -35.48
C ALA A 157 22.31 4.70 -36.42
N SER A 158 22.24 3.65 -37.26
CA SER A 158 21.12 3.40 -38.17
C SER A 158 19.93 2.68 -37.52
N LEU A 159 20.03 2.28 -36.24
CA LEU A 159 18.96 1.56 -35.53
C LEU A 159 17.66 2.38 -35.47
N LYS A 160 16.58 1.78 -35.98
CA LYS A 160 15.22 2.34 -35.88
C LYS A 160 14.61 1.97 -34.53
N ILE A 161 14.71 2.90 -33.57
CA ILE A 161 14.20 2.74 -32.21
C ILE A 161 12.91 3.55 -32.05
N GLU A 162 11.85 2.86 -31.65
CA GLU A 162 10.56 3.46 -31.30
C GLU A 162 10.35 3.41 -29.78
N VAL A 163 9.79 4.48 -29.23
CA VAL A 163 9.42 4.61 -27.81
C VAL A 163 7.92 4.87 -27.70
N MET A 164 7.25 4.15 -26.81
CA MET A 164 5.84 4.33 -26.48
C MET A 164 5.67 4.53 -24.98
N GLY A 165 4.90 5.53 -24.57
CA GLY A 165 4.69 5.88 -23.17
C GLY A 165 4.56 7.40 -22.95
N PRO A 166 4.79 7.86 -21.71
CA PRO A 166 5.23 7.10 -20.53
C PRO A 166 4.14 6.25 -19.88
N TYR A 167 4.56 5.29 -19.06
CA TYR A 167 3.70 4.42 -18.26
C TYR A 167 4.19 4.32 -16.81
N GLY A 168 3.32 3.86 -15.91
CA GLY A 168 3.58 3.82 -14.47
C GLY A 168 3.17 5.11 -13.79
N SER A 169 2.66 5.04 -12.56
CA SER A 169 2.25 6.23 -11.81
C SER A 169 2.57 6.13 -10.32
N SER A 170 2.77 4.92 -9.81
CA SER A 170 2.87 4.66 -8.38
C SER A 170 4.16 5.23 -7.78
N LEU A 171 5.32 4.98 -8.40
CA LEU A 171 6.60 5.55 -7.94
C LEU A 171 6.70 7.07 -8.21
N SER A 172 5.95 7.60 -9.18
CA SER A 172 5.96 9.01 -9.56
C SER A 172 5.31 9.95 -8.52
N ARG A 173 4.66 9.39 -7.50
CA ARG A 173 3.96 10.13 -6.44
C ARG A 173 4.87 10.62 -5.32
N GLY A 174 6.18 10.39 -5.37
CA GLY A 174 7.12 10.81 -4.33
C GLY A 174 7.03 12.28 -3.93
N GLN A 175 6.57 13.16 -4.83
CA GLN A 175 6.37 14.59 -4.57
C GLN A 175 5.25 14.90 -3.57
N ASN A 176 4.33 13.97 -3.33
CA ASN A 176 3.22 14.15 -2.40
C ASN A 176 3.58 13.80 -0.96
N TYR A 177 4.81 13.34 -0.72
CA TYR A 177 5.27 12.84 0.57
C TYR A 177 6.42 13.70 1.09
N SER A 178 6.44 13.90 2.41
CA SER A 178 7.53 14.61 3.07
C SER A 178 8.86 13.85 2.94
N HIS A 179 8.82 12.54 3.12
CA HIS A 179 10.00 11.67 3.14
C HIS A 179 9.79 10.49 2.22
N THR A 180 10.83 10.07 1.51
CA THR A 180 10.78 8.87 0.68
C THR A 180 11.91 7.92 1.07
N LEU A 181 11.55 6.70 1.46
CA LEU A 181 12.45 5.55 1.56
C LEU A 181 12.34 4.74 0.27
N ALA A 182 13.31 4.91 -0.61
CA ALA A 182 13.34 4.31 -1.94
C ALA A 182 14.32 3.13 -1.98
N ILE A 183 13.80 1.92 -2.15
CA ILE A 183 14.53 0.66 -2.14
C ILE A 183 14.53 0.04 -3.54
N GLY A 184 15.69 -0.04 -4.18
CA GLY A 184 15.87 -0.74 -5.44
C GLY A 184 16.61 -2.06 -5.25
N ALA A 185 16.12 -3.16 -5.82
CA ALA A 185 16.80 -4.46 -5.82
C ALA A 185 17.22 -4.89 -7.24
N GLY A 186 18.51 -5.16 -7.44
CA GLY A 186 19.09 -5.47 -8.76
C GLY A 186 18.89 -4.32 -9.74
N THR A 187 18.35 -4.63 -10.92
CA THR A 187 17.90 -3.63 -11.91
C THR A 187 16.64 -2.85 -11.51
N GLY A 188 15.97 -3.23 -10.42
CA GLY A 188 14.94 -2.39 -9.80
C GLY A 188 15.46 -1.05 -9.27
N VAL A 189 16.78 -0.81 -9.27
CA VAL A 189 17.36 0.50 -8.98
C VAL A 189 17.05 1.57 -10.03
N VAL A 190 16.75 1.18 -11.26
CA VAL A 190 16.60 2.10 -12.40
C VAL A 190 15.51 3.17 -12.19
N PRO A 191 14.26 2.83 -11.82
CA PRO A 191 13.26 3.86 -11.52
C PRO A 191 13.65 4.70 -10.30
N ILE A 192 14.31 4.10 -9.31
CA ILE A 192 14.79 4.81 -8.11
C ILE A 192 15.92 5.78 -8.46
N LEU A 193 16.77 5.46 -9.44
CA LEU A 193 17.82 6.34 -9.96
C LEU A 193 17.23 7.57 -10.65
N SER A 194 16.11 7.41 -11.38
CA SER A 194 15.37 8.53 -11.94
C SER A 194 14.81 9.45 -10.84
N MET A 195 14.24 8.87 -9.79
CA MET A 195 13.79 9.63 -8.61
C MET A 195 14.94 10.37 -7.92
N TYR A 196 16.09 9.73 -7.78
CA TYR A 196 17.31 10.33 -7.23
C TYR A 196 17.80 11.52 -8.07
N LYS A 197 17.95 11.34 -9.39
CA LYS A 197 18.38 12.41 -10.30
C LYS A 197 17.41 13.60 -10.28
N GLU A 198 16.11 13.34 -10.20
CA GLU A 198 15.09 14.39 -10.06
C GLU A 198 15.16 15.11 -8.71
N HIS A 199 15.33 14.37 -7.61
CA HIS A 199 15.51 14.94 -6.27
C HIS A 199 16.73 15.85 -6.20
N MET A 200 17.87 15.36 -6.69
CA MET A 200 19.12 16.13 -6.73
C MET A 200 18.97 17.43 -7.52
N HIS A 201 18.34 17.36 -8.69
CA HIS A 201 18.09 18.53 -9.50
C HIS A 201 17.22 19.59 -8.80
N LYS A 202 16.22 19.18 -8.02
CA LYS A 202 15.43 20.10 -7.19
C LYS A 202 16.30 20.74 -6.10
N LEU A 203 17.10 19.95 -5.39
CA LEU A 203 18.02 20.45 -4.36
C LEU A 203 19.06 21.43 -4.93
N PHE A 204 19.52 21.23 -6.17
CA PHE A 204 20.44 22.14 -6.84
C PHE A 204 19.82 23.49 -7.22
N ARG A 205 18.49 23.61 -7.25
CA ARG A 205 17.82 24.91 -7.47
C ARG A 205 17.53 25.66 -6.18
N LEU A 206 17.60 24.99 -5.04
CA LEU A 206 17.32 25.56 -3.73
C LEU A 206 18.59 26.11 -3.06
N ASP A 207 18.39 27.08 -2.18
CA ASP A 207 19.42 27.63 -1.29
C ASP A 207 19.34 26.89 0.06
N PRO A 208 20.42 26.24 0.53
CA PRO A 208 20.40 25.43 1.75
C PRO A 208 19.87 26.18 2.98
N LYS A 209 20.27 27.45 3.16
CA LYS A 209 19.86 28.23 4.34
C LYS A 209 18.37 28.55 4.33
N LYS A 210 17.86 28.96 3.17
CA LYS A 210 16.43 29.27 2.99
C LYS A 210 15.59 28.02 3.18
N PHE A 211 16.04 26.89 2.64
CA PHE A 211 15.37 25.60 2.77
C PHE A 211 15.14 25.21 4.23
N PHE A 212 16.18 25.20 5.08
CA PHE A 212 16.00 24.83 6.49
C PHE A 212 15.17 25.84 7.29
N ILE A 213 15.22 27.13 6.96
CA ILE A 213 14.35 28.14 7.59
C ILE A 213 12.89 27.87 7.24
N GLU A 214 12.61 27.63 5.96
CA GLU A 214 11.26 27.34 5.48
C GLU A 214 10.73 26.04 6.06
N LEU A 215 11.56 24.99 6.11
CA LEU A 215 11.25 23.70 6.75
C LEU A 215 10.89 23.87 8.23
N ASN A 216 11.69 24.60 9.00
CA ASN A 216 11.38 24.86 10.41
C ASN A 216 10.09 25.69 10.57
N SER A 217 9.84 26.61 9.64
CA SER A 217 8.63 27.44 9.68
C SER A 217 7.36 26.65 9.33
N SER A 218 7.45 25.72 8.37
CA SER A 218 6.35 24.85 7.95
C SER A 218 6.00 23.86 9.06
N GLU A 219 7.00 23.27 9.71
CA GLU A 219 6.80 22.42 10.89
C GLU A 219 6.13 23.16 12.05
N ARG A 220 6.57 24.39 12.35
CA ARG A 220 5.93 25.22 13.39
C ARG A 220 4.49 25.55 13.05
N ARG A 221 4.19 25.86 11.79
CA ARG A 221 2.82 26.10 11.31
C ARG A 221 1.96 24.85 11.48
N GLN A 222 2.51 23.70 11.13
CA GLN A 222 1.84 22.42 11.25
C GLN A 222 1.52 22.08 12.71
N ARG A 223 2.46 22.28 13.64
CA ARG A 223 2.22 22.13 15.09
C ARG A 223 1.09 23.02 15.60
N ARG A 224 1.01 24.27 15.15
CA ARG A 224 -0.07 25.20 15.56
C ARG A 224 -1.44 24.76 15.07
N ILE A 225 -1.53 24.30 13.82
CA ILE A 225 -2.78 23.80 13.26
C ILE A 225 -3.22 22.56 14.05
N GLU A 226 -2.31 21.63 14.31
CA GLU A 226 -2.61 20.43 15.07
C GLU A 226 -3.03 20.72 16.52
N GLN A 227 -2.37 21.66 17.21
CA GLN A 227 -2.78 22.06 18.55
C GLN A 227 -4.18 22.72 18.55
N ALA A 228 -4.46 23.55 17.55
CA ALA A 228 -5.79 24.16 17.40
C ALA A 228 -6.86 23.11 17.08
N GLU A 229 -6.55 22.10 16.26
CA GLU A 229 -7.47 21.00 15.96
C GLU A 229 -7.66 20.07 17.16
N GLN A 230 -6.60 19.70 17.88
CA GLN A 230 -6.71 18.90 19.12
C GLN A 230 -7.55 19.59 20.20
N ALA A 231 -7.49 20.93 20.27
CA ALA A 231 -8.37 21.69 21.15
C ALA A 231 -9.85 21.59 20.72
N GLN A 232 -10.12 21.45 19.42
CA GLN A 232 -11.47 21.32 18.85
C GLN A 232 -12.01 19.88 18.84
N THR A 233 -11.16 18.87 18.65
CA THR A 233 -11.53 17.45 18.62
C THR A 233 -11.60 16.88 20.03
N GLY A 234 -12.80 16.54 20.47
CA GLY A 234 -13.04 15.87 21.75
C GLY A 234 -14.44 15.26 21.73
N SER A 235 -14.66 14.20 22.52
CA SER A 235 -16.00 13.63 22.67
C SER A 235 -16.95 14.67 23.25
N LEU A 236 -18.24 14.52 22.99
CA LEU A 236 -19.26 15.44 23.50
C LEU A 236 -19.18 15.51 25.04
N ALA A 237 -18.94 14.37 25.69
CA ALA A 237 -18.67 14.28 27.13
C ALA A 237 -17.43 15.07 27.57
N GLN A 238 -16.31 14.99 26.82
CA GLN A 238 -15.10 15.78 27.12
C GLN A 238 -15.31 17.27 26.93
N LYS A 239 -16.05 17.71 25.90
CA LYS A 239 -16.40 19.12 25.68
C LYS A 239 -17.29 19.63 26.82
N ILE A 240 -18.31 18.87 27.22
CA ILE A 240 -19.19 19.19 28.35
C ILE A 240 -18.41 19.25 29.67
N PHE A 241 -17.55 18.26 29.94
CA PHE A 241 -16.71 18.22 31.14
C PHE A 241 -15.74 19.40 31.22
N ARG A 242 -15.14 19.82 30.09
CA ARG A 242 -14.28 21.02 30.02
C ARG A 242 -15.07 22.30 30.28
N VAL A 243 -16.31 22.42 29.81
CA VAL A 243 -17.17 23.58 30.07
C VAL A 243 -17.60 23.62 31.53
N LEU A 244 -17.96 22.47 32.11
CA LEU A 244 -18.36 22.35 33.52
C LEU A 244 -17.17 22.60 34.48
N ASN A 245 -15.97 22.10 34.15
CA ASN A 245 -14.76 22.28 34.96
C ASN A 245 -13.92 23.52 34.60
N GLY A 246 -14.32 24.28 33.58
CA GLY A 246 -13.67 25.50 33.12
C GLY A 246 -13.67 26.65 34.13
N LYS A 247 -14.24 26.46 35.32
CA LYS A 247 -14.13 27.40 36.45
C LYS A 247 -12.99 27.11 37.43
N TYR A 248 -12.25 25.99 37.30
CA TYR A 248 -11.20 25.62 38.26
C TYR A 248 -9.75 25.64 37.74
N SER A 249 -9.48 25.95 36.47
CA SER A 249 -8.13 25.80 35.90
C SER A 249 -7.29 27.08 35.77
N LEU A 250 -7.80 28.25 36.16
CA LEU A 250 -7.02 29.51 36.04
C LEU A 250 -5.96 29.73 37.13
N LEU A 251 -5.86 28.88 38.15
CA LEU A 251 -4.90 29.06 39.26
C LEU A 251 -3.77 28.04 39.33
N ARG A 252 -3.73 27.00 38.47
CA ARG A 252 -2.70 25.93 38.59
C ARG A 252 -1.52 26.05 37.61
N ASN A 253 -1.66 26.79 36.52
CA ASN A 253 -0.64 26.85 35.47
C ASN A 253 0.47 27.90 35.70
N HIS A 254 0.46 28.63 36.81
CA HIS A 254 1.44 29.69 37.06
C HIS A 254 2.57 29.31 38.05
N LYS A 255 2.61 28.07 38.58
CA LYS A 255 3.60 27.66 39.60
C LYS A 255 4.56 26.54 39.19
N THR A 256 4.46 25.98 37.99
CA THR A 256 5.25 24.80 37.57
C THR A 256 6.31 25.09 36.50
N ILE A 257 6.58 26.36 36.16
CA ILE A 257 7.55 26.73 35.09
C ILE A 257 8.89 27.24 35.65
N LEU A 258 9.12 27.28 36.96
CA LEU A 258 10.37 27.82 37.53
C LEU A 258 11.21 26.87 38.39
N THR A 259 10.89 25.58 38.47
CA THR A 259 11.72 24.62 39.23
C THR A 259 11.75 23.25 38.59
N SER A 260 12.56 23.08 37.53
CA SER A 260 13.16 21.78 37.19
C SER A 260 14.29 21.98 36.18
N GLY A 261 15.35 22.68 36.60
CA GLY A 261 16.68 22.43 36.07
C GLY A 261 17.43 21.64 37.14
N SER A 262 17.76 20.38 36.87
CA SER A 262 18.91 19.62 37.40
C SER A 262 18.64 18.12 37.40
N SER A 263 19.64 17.38 36.89
CA SER A 263 19.96 15.96 37.09
C SER A 263 18.90 14.91 36.73
N TYR A 264 19.12 14.22 35.61
CA TYR A 264 18.46 12.95 35.30
C TYR A 264 19.30 11.81 35.90
N ASP A 265 18.82 11.24 37.00
CA ASP A 265 19.31 9.96 37.53
C ASP A 265 18.72 8.80 36.69
N ALA A 266 19.56 7.84 36.35
CA ALA A 266 19.34 6.84 35.30
C ALA A 266 18.81 5.47 35.80
N ASP A 267 18.35 5.36 37.05
CA ASP A 267 18.15 4.04 37.68
C ASP A 267 16.69 3.57 37.87
N ASN A 268 15.68 4.26 37.32
CA ASN A 268 14.26 3.87 37.47
C ASN A 268 13.52 3.51 36.15
N LEU A 269 14.24 3.16 35.09
CA LEU A 269 13.71 3.06 33.73
C LEU A 269 13.06 1.71 33.33
N GLN A 270 12.70 0.83 34.27
CA GLN A 270 12.22 -0.52 33.92
C GLN A 270 10.79 -0.87 34.33
N GLU A 271 10.17 -0.17 35.30
CA GLU A 271 8.77 -0.44 35.70
C GLU A 271 7.73 0.49 35.05
N ASP A 272 8.09 1.73 34.71
CA ASP A 272 7.16 2.70 34.09
C ASP A 272 6.85 2.39 32.61
N ASP A 273 7.74 1.71 31.89
CA ASP A 273 7.54 1.38 30.47
C ASP A 273 6.42 0.36 30.28
N HIS A 274 6.28 -0.62 31.18
CA HIS A 274 5.24 -1.64 31.06
C HIS A 274 3.83 -1.08 31.28
N GLU A 275 3.64 -0.17 32.23
CA GLU A 275 2.33 0.45 32.49
C GLU A 275 1.98 1.46 31.38
N THR A 276 2.97 2.18 30.85
CA THR A 276 2.78 3.11 29.73
C THR A 276 2.48 2.36 28.43
N ILE A 277 3.17 1.25 28.17
CA ILE A 277 2.92 0.34 27.04
C ILE A 277 1.57 -0.35 27.18
N TYR A 278 1.15 -0.75 28.39
CA TYR A 278 -0.16 -1.37 28.60
C TYR A 278 -1.29 -0.34 28.42
N LYS A 279 -1.13 0.89 28.92
CA LYS A 279 -2.08 1.99 28.69
C LYS A 279 -2.15 2.41 27.22
N SER A 280 -1.03 2.41 26.50
CA SER A 280 -1.02 2.71 25.06
C SER A 280 -1.56 1.55 24.22
N ALA A 281 -1.27 0.30 24.59
CA ALA A 281 -1.80 -0.90 23.94
C ALA A 281 -3.32 -1.04 24.15
N THR A 282 -3.83 -0.73 25.34
CA THR A 282 -5.28 -0.66 25.60
C THR A 282 -5.93 0.50 24.84
N ALA A 283 -5.30 1.67 24.74
CA ALA A 283 -5.77 2.78 23.92
C ALA A 283 -5.75 2.47 22.40
N ALA A 284 -4.82 1.64 21.93
CA ALA A 284 -4.69 1.24 20.52
C ALA A 284 -5.60 0.06 20.13
N THR A 285 -5.94 -0.82 21.07
CA THR A 285 -6.86 -1.95 20.83
C THR A 285 -8.32 -1.54 20.91
N LEU A 286 -8.67 -0.54 21.73
CA LEU A 286 -10.02 0.01 21.86
C LEU A 286 -10.68 0.42 20.53
N PRO A 287 -10.01 1.12 19.58
CA PRO A 287 -10.60 1.44 18.28
C PRO A 287 -10.76 0.21 17.36
N ILE A 288 -9.93 -0.83 17.52
CA ILE A 288 -10.00 -2.05 16.69
C ILE A 288 -11.21 -2.88 17.12
N TYR A 289 -11.35 -3.21 18.40
CA TYR A 289 -12.55 -3.86 18.94
C TYR A 289 -13.80 -2.99 18.73
N GLY A 290 -13.66 -1.68 18.91
CA GLY A 290 -14.70 -0.70 18.61
C GLY A 290 -15.19 -0.80 17.16
N SER A 291 -14.30 -0.92 16.17
CA SER A 291 -14.69 -1.03 14.76
C SER A 291 -15.42 -2.33 14.42
N VAL A 292 -15.06 -3.45 15.06
CA VAL A 292 -15.71 -4.75 14.86
C VAL A 292 -17.10 -4.75 15.49
N VAL A 293 -17.23 -4.22 16.71
CA VAL A 293 -18.53 -4.06 17.38
C VAL A 293 -19.41 -3.04 16.63
N LEU A 294 -18.82 -1.96 16.10
CA LEU A 294 -19.57 -0.96 15.34
C LEU A 294 -20.07 -1.48 13.99
N SER A 295 -19.44 -2.51 13.41
CA SER A 295 -19.86 -3.10 12.13
C SER A 295 -21.00 -4.12 12.27
N SER A 296 -21.20 -4.71 13.45
CA SER A 296 -22.34 -5.60 13.71
C SER A 296 -23.65 -4.86 14.03
N LEU A 297 -23.57 -3.65 14.59
CA LEU A 297 -24.74 -2.83 14.95
C LEU A 297 -25.64 -2.46 13.75
N PRO A 298 -25.14 -2.06 12.56
CA PRO A 298 -25.98 -1.86 11.38
C PRO A 298 -26.76 -3.11 10.97
N VAL A 299 -26.14 -4.29 11.07
CA VAL A 299 -26.77 -5.57 10.72
C VAL A 299 -27.93 -5.87 11.67
N LEU A 300 -27.71 -5.64 12.97
CA LEU A 300 -28.75 -5.76 13.99
C LEU A 300 -29.92 -4.80 13.72
N GLY A 301 -29.63 -3.54 13.38
CA GLY A 301 -30.67 -2.56 13.06
C GLY A 301 -31.50 -2.95 11.83
N VAL A 302 -30.87 -3.43 10.76
CA VAL A 302 -31.57 -3.92 9.56
C VAL A 302 -32.46 -5.12 9.89
N ALA A 303 -31.99 -6.04 10.73
CA ALA A 303 -32.79 -7.19 11.18
C ALA A 303 -34.02 -6.76 11.99
N LEU A 304 -33.88 -5.81 12.92
CA LEU A 304 -35.00 -5.27 13.71
C LEU A 304 -36.03 -4.55 12.84
N PHE A 305 -35.57 -3.76 11.87
CA PHE A 305 -36.43 -3.09 10.91
C PHE A 305 -37.22 -4.08 10.04
N ALA A 306 -36.56 -5.11 9.52
CA ALA A 306 -37.18 -6.14 8.70
C ALA A 306 -38.23 -6.94 9.50
N LEU A 307 -37.94 -7.28 10.76
CA LEU A 307 -38.87 -7.98 11.64
C LEU A 307 -40.12 -7.14 11.93
N MET A 308 -39.96 -5.85 12.23
CA MET A 308 -41.13 -4.97 12.47
C MET A 308 -42.02 -4.88 11.23
N ILE A 309 -41.45 -4.61 10.05
CA ILE A 309 -42.24 -4.47 8.82
C ILE A 309 -42.95 -5.78 8.50
N SER A 310 -42.24 -6.91 8.58
CA SER A 310 -42.79 -8.24 8.35
C SER A 310 -44.01 -8.50 9.24
N TRP A 311 -43.91 -8.24 10.55
CA TRP A 311 -44.99 -8.48 11.49
C TRP A 311 -46.16 -7.48 11.38
N SER A 312 -45.90 -6.29 10.83
CA SER A 312 -46.96 -5.29 10.56
C SER A 312 -47.72 -5.53 9.26
N THR A 313 -47.14 -6.26 8.30
CA THR A 313 -47.69 -6.43 6.94
C THR A 313 -48.23 -7.83 6.67
N ILE A 314 -47.67 -8.84 7.32
CA ILE A 314 -48.09 -10.23 7.14
C ILE A 314 -49.03 -10.61 8.29
N PRO A 315 -50.21 -11.19 8.00
CA PRO A 315 -51.14 -11.65 9.03
C PRO A 315 -50.60 -12.93 9.68
N ILE A 316 -49.67 -12.78 10.61
CA ILE A 316 -49.10 -13.86 11.43
C ILE A 316 -49.61 -13.68 12.87
N GLU A 317 -49.92 -14.77 13.57
CA GLU A 317 -50.19 -14.74 15.01
C GLU A 317 -48.90 -14.37 15.77
N ILE A 318 -48.85 -13.16 16.32
CA ILE A 318 -47.69 -12.68 17.08
C ILE A 318 -47.85 -13.14 18.53
N TYR A 319 -46.99 -14.06 18.96
CA TYR A 319 -46.95 -14.46 20.36
C TYR A 319 -46.39 -13.33 21.25
N PRO A 320 -46.87 -13.18 22.50
CA PRO A 320 -46.38 -12.17 23.44
C PRO A 320 -44.86 -12.21 23.65
N SER A 321 -44.24 -13.39 23.58
CA SER A 321 -42.79 -13.57 23.68
C SER A 321 -42.02 -12.92 22.51
N MET A 322 -42.56 -12.97 21.29
CA MET A 322 -41.93 -12.38 20.09
C MET A 322 -41.93 -10.85 20.17
N ALA A 323 -43.04 -10.26 20.61
CA ALA A 323 -43.17 -8.83 20.86
C ALA A 323 -42.21 -8.34 21.96
N MET A 324 -42.06 -9.10 23.05
CA MET A 324 -41.14 -8.78 24.14
C MET A 324 -39.67 -8.81 23.69
N ILE A 325 -39.29 -9.79 22.87
CA ILE A 325 -37.95 -9.88 22.29
C ILE A 325 -37.67 -8.64 21.42
N LEU A 326 -38.56 -8.31 20.49
CA LEU A 326 -38.38 -7.15 19.61
C LEU A 326 -38.23 -5.84 20.40
N LYS A 327 -39.00 -5.67 21.48
CA LYS A 327 -38.91 -4.54 22.40
C LYS A 327 -37.53 -4.44 23.06
N TYR A 328 -37.06 -5.51 23.69
CA TYR A 328 -35.77 -5.49 24.40
C TYR A 328 -34.60 -5.25 23.44
N PHE A 329 -34.61 -5.86 22.26
CA PHE A 329 -33.56 -5.64 21.27
C PHE A 329 -33.59 -4.22 20.68
N THR A 330 -34.76 -3.60 20.53
CA THR A 330 -34.89 -2.21 20.07
C THR A 330 -34.31 -1.24 21.10
N ILE A 331 -34.65 -1.40 22.38
CA ILE A 331 -34.10 -0.60 23.48
C ILE A 331 -32.58 -0.80 23.59
N ALA A 332 -32.10 -2.04 23.47
CA ALA A 332 -30.67 -2.36 23.47
C ALA A 332 -29.93 -1.69 22.29
N PHE A 333 -30.52 -1.68 21.09
CA PHE A 333 -29.95 -1.02 19.93
C PHE A 333 -29.88 0.52 20.10
N GLN A 334 -30.94 1.14 20.61
CA GLN A 334 -30.98 2.59 20.86
C GLN A 334 -30.04 3.03 21.99
N THR A 335 -29.93 2.25 23.06
CA THR A 335 -28.98 2.51 24.16
C THR A 335 -27.53 2.39 23.68
N CYS A 336 -27.21 1.40 22.84
CA CYS A 336 -25.92 1.32 22.15
C CYS A 336 -25.66 2.57 21.30
N PHE A 337 -26.65 3.05 20.55
CA PHE A 337 -26.54 4.29 19.77
C PHE A 337 -26.25 5.51 20.66
N ALA A 338 -26.95 5.65 21.79
CA ALA A 338 -26.72 6.74 22.74
C ALA A 338 -25.30 6.70 23.33
N LEU A 339 -24.85 5.53 23.79
CA LEU A 339 -23.50 5.36 24.36
C LEU A 339 -22.41 5.67 23.33
N VAL A 340 -22.54 5.12 22.12
CA VAL A 340 -21.57 5.36 21.06
C VAL A 340 -21.56 6.83 20.64
N SER A 341 -22.73 7.46 20.49
CA SER A 341 -22.83 8.86 20.07
C SER A 341 -22.26 9.84 21.09
N ILE A 342 -22.39 9.57 22.39
CA ILE A 342 -21.96 10.50 23.45
C ILE A 342 -20.48 10.34 23.77
N PHE A 343 -19.99 9.10 23.85
CA PHE A 343 -18.65 8.79 24.34
C PHE A 343 -17.62 8.58 23.23
N PHE A 344 -18.02 7.98 22.10
CA PHE A 344 -17.08 7.52 21.07
C PHE A 344 -17.08 8.42 19.83
N TRP A 345 -18.21 9.03 19.48
CA TRP A 345 -18.25 9.95 18.34
C TRP A 345 -17.74 11.34 18.70
N ASN A 346 -16.95 11.92 17.78
CA ASN A 346 -16.52 13.29 17.89
C ASN A 346 -17.72 14.23 17.72
N ALA A 347 -17.81 15.24 18.58
CA ALA A 347 -18.83 16.28 18.52
C ALA A 347 -18.51 17.33 17.44
N ASP A 348 -18.30 16.86 16.21
CA ASP A 348 -17.85 17.69 15.10
C ASP A 348 -18.93 17.70 14.00
N GLY A 349 -19.59 18.86 13.85
CA GLY A 349 -20.59 19.12 12.82
C GLY A 349 -22.05 19.00 13.28
N ILE A 350 -22.96 19.45 12.39
CA ILE A 350 -24.42 19.49 12.61
C ILE A 350 -24.97 18.10 12.95
N LEU A 351 -24.38 17.07 12.35
CA LEU A 351 -24.74 15.66 12.53
C LEU A 351 -24.68 15.18 14.00
N ALA A 352 -23.74 15.69 14.81
CA ALA A 352 -23.66 15.34 16.23
C ALA A 352 -24.85 15.92 17.03
N TYR A 353 -25.33 17.11 16.67
CA TYR A 353 -26.52 17.70 17.28
C TYR A 353 -27.78 16.92 16.90
N VAL A 354 -27.85 16.48 15.64
CA VAL A 354 -28.94 15.61 15.17
C VAL A 354 -28.93 14.28 15.95
N ASP A 355 -27.76 13.69 16.23
CA ASP A 355 -27.70 12.46 17.04
C ASP A 355 -28.25 12.64 18.45
N VAL A 356 -27.91 13.75 19.11
CA VAL A 356 -28.45 14.08 20.44
C VAL A 356 -29.97 14.21 20.39
N VAL A 357 -30.51 14.86 19.35
CA VAL A 357 -31.97 14.97 19.17
C VAL A 357 -32.61 13.59 19.01
N PHE A 358 -32.03 12.71 18.21
CA PHE A 358 -32.55 11.35 18.02
C PHE A 358 -32.43 10.48 19.28
N VAL A 359 -31.36 10.63 20.06
CA VAL A 359 -31.18 9.96 21.37
C VAL A 359 -32.21 10.43 22.39
N VAL A 360 -32.62 11.70 22.34
CA VAL A 360 -33.66 12.24 23.23
C VAL A 360 -35.05 11.81 22.78
N ILE A 361 -35.33 11.78 21.47
CA ILE A 361 -36.67 11.44 20.93
C ILE A 361 -36.96 9.94 21.02
N SER A 362 -35.96 9.07 20.81
CA SER A 362 -36.20 7.63 20.67
C SER A 362 -36.85 6.96 21.90
N PRO A 363 -36.50 7.30 23.16
CA PRO A 363 -37.17 6.72 24.33
C PRO A 363 -38.64 7.15 24.47
N PHE A 364 -39.00 8.36 24.02
CA PHE A 364 -40.40 8.81 24.01
C PHE A 364 -41.21 8.12 22.92
N ALA A 365 -40.60 7.88 21.76
CA ALA A 365 -41.22 7.12 20.68
C ALA A 365 -41.47 5.65 21.11
N ASP A 366 -40.48 5.03 21.75
CA ASP A 366 -40.59 3.68 22.31
C ASP A 366 -41.67 3.61 23.40
N TRP A 367 -41.72 4.58 24.32
CA TRP A 367 -42.78 4.67 25.34
C TRP A 367 -44.16 4.76 24.68
N TYR A 368 -44.35 5.66 23.71
CA TYR A 368 -45.60 5.79 22.98
C TYR A 368 -46.03 4.47 22.32
N TRP A 369 -45.12 3.75 21.66
CA TRP A 369 -45.43 2.45 21.06
C TRP A 369 -45.77 1.37 22.10
N ILE A 370 -45.11 1.38 23.25
CA ILE A 370 -45.29 0.37 24.30
C ILE A 370 -46.61 0.55 25.05
N GLU A 371 -46.99 1.78 25.39
CA GLU A 371 -48.20 2.05 26.18
C GLU A 371 -49.46 2.23 25.33
N VAL A 372 -49.34 2.81 24.14
CA VAL A 372 -50.52 3.21 23.33
C VAL A 372 -50.88 2.16 22.27
N CYS A 373 -49.89 1.44 21.73
CA CYS A 373 -50.07 0.50 20.61
C CYS A 373 -49.84 -0.96 21.02
N SER A 374 -50.40 -1.40 22.15
CA SER A 374 -50.25 -2.76 22.71
C SER A 374 -50.52 -3.90 21.71
N ASP A 375 -51.27 -3.64 20.64
CA ASP A 375 -51.47 -4.53 19.49
C ASP A 375 -50.61 -4.11 18.29
N PHE A 376 -49.51 -4.83 18.02
CA PHE A 376 -48.65 -4.62 16.83
C PHE A 376 -49.40 -4.71 15.48
N GLN A 377 -50.57 -5.34 15.47
CA GLN A 377 -51.43 -5.49 14.28
C GLN A 377 -52.30 -4.24 13.99
N LYS A 378 -52.34 -3.24 14.88
CA LYS A 378 -53.13 -2.00 14.72
C LYS A 378 -52.28 -0.73 14.59
N LEU A 379 -51.03 -0.86 14.18
CA LEU A 379 -50.16 0.30 13.96
C LEU A 379 -50.70 1.15 12.80
N LEU A 380 -50.86 2.45 13.01
CA LEU A 380 -51.20 3.35 11.91
C LEU A 380 -50.00 3.46 10.95
N PRO A 381 -50.25 3.73 9.65
CA PRO A 381 -49.16 3.97 8.70
C PRO A 381 -48.20 5.09 9.15
N SER A 382 -48.70 6.10 9.87
CA SER A 382 -47.88 7.16 10.46
C SER A 382 -46.86 6.65 11.47
N ASP A 383 -47.24 5.67 12.29
CA ASP A 383 -46.40 5.14 13.36
C ASP A 383 -45.25 4.30 12.77
N ILE A 384 -45.56 3.51 11.74
CA ILE A 384 -44.56 2.75 10.98
C ILE A 384 -43.58 3.70 10.30
N THR A 385 -44.04 4.82 9.74
CA THR A 385 -43.14 5.80 9.10
C THR A 385 -42.21 6.48 10.10
N LEU A 386 -42.70 6.83 11.30
CA LEU A 386 -41.87 7.45 12.34
C LEU A 386 -40.78 6.50 12.84
N PHE A 387 -41.12 5.23 13.09
CA PHE A 387 -40.15 4.20 13.47
C PHE A 387 -39.11 3.97 12.38
N SER A 388 -39.58 3.88 11.14
CA SER A 388 -38.72 3.69 9.97
C SER A 388 -37.68 4.80 9.89
N ILE A 389 -38.09 6.06 10.07
CA ILE A 389 -37.16 7.21 10.05
C ILE A 389 -36.13 7.13 11.18
N LEU A 390 -36.55 6.82 12.41
CA LEU A 390 -35.66 6.74 13.57
C LEU A 390 -34.60 5.63 13.40
N ILE A 391 -35.04 4.42 13.07
CA ILE A 391 -34.15 3.27 12.94
C ILE A 391 -33.27 3.38 11.69
N TRP A 392 -33.80 3.83 10.54
CA TRP A 392 -32.98 4.04 9.35
C TRP A 392 -31.92 5.10 9.55
N TYR A 393 -32.23 6.18 10.28
CA TYR A 393 -31.23 7.17 10.63
C TYR A 393 -30.11 6.54 11.46
N MET A 394 -30.45 5.81 12.53
CA MET A 394 -29.46 5.14 13.38
C MET A 394 -28.60 4.11 12.62
N ILE A 395 -29.22 3.29 11.76
CA ILE A 395 -28.54 2.34 10.87
C ILE A 395 -27.59 3.09 9.93
N GLY A 396 -28.09 4.12 9.25
CA GLY A 396 -27.28 4.91 8.32
C GLY A 396 -26.10 5.57 9.00
N ARG A 397 -26.27 6.08 10.22
CA ARG A 397 -25.19 6.67 11.02
C ARG A 397 -24.15 5.65 11.47
N PHE A 398 -24.56 4.48 11.97
CA PHE A 398 -23.62 3.40 12.27
C PHE A 398 -22.91 2.91 11.02
N TRP A 399 -23.62 2.75 9.90
CA TRP A 399 -23.05 2.30 8.62
C TRP A 399 -22.01 3.29 8.09
N VAL A 400 -22.35 4.59 8.05
CA VAL A 400 -21.40 5.63 7.63
C VAL A 400 -20.17 5.62 8.53
N LYS A 401 -20.31 5.41 9.85
CA LYS A 401 -19.15 5.34 10.75
C LYS A 401 -18.37 4.03 10.68
N ALA A 402 -19.01 2.91 10.37
CA ALA A 402 -18.36 1.61 10.18
C ALA A 402 -17.59 1.55 8.85
N VAL A 403 -18.12 2.18 7.79
CA VAL A 403 -17.55 2.17 6.45
C VAL A 403 -16.61 3.36 6.20
N SER A 404 -16.82 4.50 6.86
CA SER A 404 -15.87 5.60 6.77
C SER A 404 -14.62 5.20 7.55
N PRO A 405 -13.46 4.94 6.91
CA PRO A 405 -12.22 4.89 7.65
C PRO A 405 -12.14 6.19 8.45
N ASN A 406 -11.77 6.11 9.72
CA ASN A 406 -11.53 7.27 10.56
C ASN A 406 -10.25 7.95 10.03
N GLN A 407 -10.33 8.51 8.82
CA GLN A 407 -9.35 9.41 8.26
C GLN A 407 -9.42 10.61 9.19
N SER A 408 -8.49 10.64 10.13
CA SER A 408 -8.33 11.78 11.02
C SER A 408 -8.37 13.03 10.14
N VAL A 409 -9.08 14.07 10.58
CA VAL A 409 -9.09 15.37 9.88
C VAL A 409 -7.65 15.87 9.66
N ARG A 410 -6.72 15.44 10.53
CA ARG A 410 -5.26 15.50 10.40
C ARG A 410 -4.72 15.02 9.04
N TYR A 411 -5.26 13.93 8.47
CA TYR A 411 -4.95 13.43 7.11
C TYR A 411 -5.33 14.41 6.00
N ARG A 412 -6.39 15.21 6.19
CA ARG A 412 -6.80 16.26 5.25
C ARG A 412 -5.89 17.49 5.35
N VAL A 413 -5.41 17.81 6.56
CA VAL A 413 -4.47 18.93 6.81
C VAL A 413 -3.08 18.64 6.27
N THR A 414 -2.54 17.43 6.48
CA THR A 414 -1.24 17.04 5.91
C THR A 414 -1.26 17.18 4.39
N LYS A 415 -2.33 16.70 3.73
CA LYS A 415 -2.49 16.79 2.27
C LYS A 415 -2.62 18.22 1.72
N HIS A 416 -3.25 19.14 2.46
CA HIS A 416 -3.49 20.52 1.99
C HIS A 416 -2.30 21.48 2.17
N VAL A 417 -1.33 21.16 3.04
CA VAL A 417 -0.16 22.03 3.29
C VAL A 417 1.13 21.51 2.65
N GLN A 418 1.22 20.21 2.31
CA GLN A 418 2.43 19.56 1.77
C GLN A 418 2.83 19.91 0.33
N SER A 419 2.20 20.89 -0.32
CA SER A 419 2.27 21.05 -1.78
C SER A 419 3.58 21.56 -2.40
N SER A 420 4.74 21.63 -1.72
CA SER A 420 5.94 22.16 -2.41
C SER A 420 7.35 21.77 -1.97
N GLN A 421 7.58 20.93 -0.95
CA GLN A 421 8.96 20.63 -0.53
C GLN A 421 9.22 19.12 -0.38
N VAL A 422 10.29 18.67 -1.03
CA VAL A 422 10.81 17.30 -0.91
C VAL A 422 11.82 17.33 0.24
N ASP A 423 11.44 16.84 1.40
CA ASP A 423 12.23 17.10 2.61
C ASP A 423 13.43 16.15 2.73
N GLN A 424 13.27 14.86 2.38
CA GLN A 424 14.36 13.88 2.44
C GLN A 424 14.14 12.68 1.52
N LEU A 425 15.21 12.24 0.84
CA LEU A 425 15.26 10.98 0.08
C LEU A 425 16.29 10.01 0.69
N LYS A 426 15.84 8.87 1.18
CA LYS A 426 16.71 7.73 1.55
C LYS A 426 16.75 6.74 0.39
N PHE A 427 17.87 6.70 -0.32
CA PHE A 427 18.15 5.80 -1.44
C PHE A 427 18.86 4.55 -0.91
N LEU A 428 18.22 3.40 -1.04
CA LEU A 428 18.77 2.10 -0.70
C LEU A 428 18.85 1.22 -1.94
N TRP A 429 20.04 0.81 -2.34
CA TRP A 429 20.22 -0.12 -3.46
C TRP A 429 20.79 -1.45 -2.98
N ILE A 430 20.13 -2.55 -3.34
CA ILE A 430 20.56 -3.91 -3.01
C ILE A 430 20.89 -4.61 -4.32
N THR A 431 22.13 -5.02 -4.54
CA THR A 431 22.53 -5.73 -5.76
C THR A 431 23.38 -6.96 -5.48
N ARG A 432 23.33 -7.91 -6.43
CA ARG A 432 24.14 -9.14 -6.43
C ARG A 432 25.33 -9.05 -7.39
N SER A 433 25.57 -7.90 -8.00
CA SER A 433 26.65 -7.70 -8.96
C SER A 433 27.47 -6.47 -8.56
N ALA A 434 28.71 -6.70 -8.13
CA ALA A 434 29.64 -5.62 -7.82
C ALA A 434 30.05 -4.84 -9.09
N SER A 435 30.12 -5.52 -10.24
CA SER A 435 30.39 -4.89 -11.54
C SER A 435 29.33 -3.87 -11.92
N GLN A 436 28.05 -4.16 -11.64
CA GLN A 436 26.97 -3.21 -11.86
C GLN A 436 27.13 -1.94 -11.01
N VAL A 437 27.64 -2.08 -9.78
CA VAL A 437 27.89 -0.93 -8.91
C VAL A 437 29.02 -0.07 -9.47
N SER A 438 30.15 -0.66 -9.87
CA SER A 438 31.30 0.08 -10.42
C SER A 438 30.93 1.00 -11.59
N GLU A 439 29.93 0.62 -12.40
CA GLU A 439 29.49 1.40 -13.56
C GLU A 439 28.44 2.47 -13.24
N ILE A 440 27.48 2.18 -12.36
CA ILE A 440 26.38 3.12 -12.04
C ILE A 440 26.80 4.10 -10.93
N LEU A 441 27.69 3.68 -10.04
CA LEU A 441 28.10 4.46 -8.88
C LEU A 441 28.78 5.79 -9.25
N PRO A 442 29.66 5.89 -10.26
CA PRO A 442 30.26 7.17 -10.66
C PRO A 442 29.20 8.25 -10.97
N ASP A 443 28.12 7.89 -11.67
CA ASP A 443 27.02 8.83 -11.97
C ASP A 443 26.32 9.31 -10.69
N ILE A 444 26.14 8.41 -9.71
CA ILE A 444 25.52 8.72 -8.42
C ILE A 444 26.43 9.62 -7.59
N LEU A 445 27.73 9.28 -7.52
CA LEU A 445 28.74 10.02 -6.75
C LEU A 445 28.98 11.41 -7.32
N MET A 446 29.00 11.57 -8.65
CA MET A 446 29.12 12.90 -9.27
C MET A 446 28.02 13.85 -8.76
N LEU A 447 26.78 13.40 -8.69
CA LEU A 447 25.67 14.22 -8.16
C LEU A 447 25.78 14.43 -6.65
N TRP A 448 26.22 13.41 -5.92
CA TRP A 448 26.45 13.51 -4.48
C TRP A 448 27.52 14.54 -4.14
N ASP A 449 28.67 14.50 -4.83
CA ASP A 449 29.80 15.40 -4.59
C ASP A 449 29.42 16.85 -4.93
N LEU A 450 28.68 17.06 -6.03
CA LEU A 450 28.10 18.37 -6.36
C LEU A 450 27.14 18.87 -5.26
N LEU A 451 26.36 17.97 -4.64
CA LEU A 451 25.50 18.32 -3.52
C LEU A 451 26.31 18.69 -2.29
N VAL A 452 27.34 17.91 -1.95
CA VAL A 452 28.23 18.17 -0.81
C VAL A 452 28.96 19.50 -0.98
N VAL A 453 29.45 19.83 -2.18
CA VAL A 453 30.07 21.13 -2.48
C VAL A 453 29.10 22.29 -2.24
N LYS A 454 27.83 22.13 -2.62
CA LYS A 454 26.82 23.20 -2.52
C LYS A 454 26.20 23.33 -1.12
N TRP A 455 25.90 22.21 -0.45
CA TRP A 455 25.14 22.16 0.80
C TRP A 455 26.03 21.97 2.04
N GLY A 456 27.25 21.45 1.87
CA GLY A 456 28.07 20.90 2.95
C GLY A 456 27.64 19.48 3.31
N ILE A 457 28.57 18.68 3.81
CA ILE A 457 28.36 17.23 4.03
C ILE A 457 27.23 16.92 5.01
N GLU A 458 27.12 17.65 6.11
CA GLU A 458 26.08 17.44 7.13
C GLU A 458 24.68 17.75 6.60
N ASN A 459 24.52 18.84 5.85
CA ASN A 459 23.24 19.23 5.29
C ASN A 459 22.84 18.33 4.13
N ALA A 460 23.82 17.92 3.29
CA ALA A 460 23.61 16.96 2.22
C ALA A 460 23.08 15.63 2.78
N GLN A 461 23.65 15.12 3.86
CA GLN A 461 23.20 13.89 4.53
C GLN A 461 21.79 14.00 5.15
N LYS A 462 21.38 15.20 5.59
CA LYS A 462 20.02 15.45 6.09
C LYS A 462 18.97 15.35 4.98
N VAL A 463 19.26 15.84 3.77
CA VAL A 463 18.30 15.87 2.64
C VAL A 463 18.37 14.65 1.73
N CYS A 464 19.52 13.96 1.69
CA CYS A 464 19.67 12.73 0.95
C CYS A 464 20.63 11.77 1.68
N LYS A 465 20.20 10.52 1.84
CA LYS A 465 21.03 9.44 2.39
C LYS A 465 21.08 8.31 1.39
N ILE A 466 22.28 7.89 1.00
CA ILE A 466 22.49 6.84 0.01
C ILE A 466 23.18 5.66 0.69
N THR A 467 22.69 4.45 0.48
CA THR A 467 23.29 3.23 0.99
C THR A 467 23.19 2.12 -0.04
N ILE A 468 24.31 1.47 -0.34
CA ILE A 468 24.42 0.44 -1.36
C ILE A 468 24.86 -0.86 -0.70
N HIS A 469 24.00 -1.86 -0.75
CA HIS A 469 24.26 -3.21 -0.24
C HIS A 469 24.67 -4.13 -1.38
N VAL A 470 25.92 -4.59 -1.33
CA VAL A 470 26.48 -5.53 -2.31
C VAL A 470 26.47 -6.93 -1.71
N THR A 471 25.77 -7.84 -2.38
CA THR A 471 25.61 -9.26 -2.01
C THR A 471 26.16 -10.18 -3.10
N ASP A 472 27.18 -9.71 -3.83
CA ASP A 472 27.80 -10.48 -4.90
C ASP A 472 28.54 -11.69 -4.30
N PRO A 473 28.20 -12.92 -4.73
CA PRO A 473 28.88 -14.13 -4.28
C PRO A 473 30.35 -14.23 -4.73
N ASN A 474 30.82 -13.39 -5.66
CA ASN A 474 32.22 -13.37 -6.08
C ASN A 474 33.05 -12.42 -5.20
N GLU A 475 33.84 -13.00 -4.29
CA GLU A 475 34.72 -12.25 -3.39
C GLU A 475 35.74 -11.39 -4.14
N LEU A 476 36.25 -11.85 -5.29
CA LEU A 476 37.25 -11.09 -6.05
C LEU A 476 36.64 -9.83 -6.67
N SER A 477 35.39 -9.89 -7.15
CA SER A 477 34.69 -8.68 -7.63
C SER A 477 34.41 -7.71 -6.49
N CYS A 478 34.02 -8.21 -5.31
CA CYS A 478 33.84 -7.39 -4.11
C CYS A 478 35.15 -6.75 -3.64
N ALA A 479 36.27 -7.48 -3.69
CA ALA A 479 37.60 -6.96 -3.32
C ALA A 479 38.07 -5.87 -4.29
N LEU A 480 37.84 -6.04 -5.60
CA LEU A 480 38.13 -5.02 -6.60
C LEU A 480 37.31 -3.75 -6.37
N LEU A 481 35.98 -3.89 -6.18
CA LEU A 481 35.12 -2.75 -5.88
C LEU A 481 35.53 -2.04 -4.59
N ARG A 482 35.91 -2.80 -3.55
CA ARG A 482 36.41 -2.23 -2.30
C ARG A 482 37.68 -1.40 -2.54
N LYS A 483 38.64 -1.95 -3.27
CA LYS A 483 39.91 -1.27 -3.60
C LYS A 483 39.68 -0.01 -4.45
N GLU A 484 38.73 -0.05 -5.37
CA GLU A 484 38.36 1.08 -6.23
C GLU A 484 37.83 2.27 -5.42
N TYR A 485 36.99 2.01 -4.41
CA TYR A 485 36.31 3.06 -3.64
C TYR A 485 36.85 3.29 -2.22
N GLU A 486 37.91 2.59 -1.79
CA GLU A 486 38.49 2.68 -0.44
C GLU A 486 38.87 4.11 -0.02
N ASN A 487 39.31 4.90 -0.99
CA ASN A 487 39.71 6.30 -0.78
C ASN A 487 38.55 7.30 -0.85
N SER A 488 37.36 6.88 -1.28
CA SER A 488 36.20 7.77 -1.34
C SER A 488 35.63 8.02 0.06
N GLU A 489 35.28 9.26 0.37
CA GLU A 489 34.58 9.61 1.62
C GLU A 489 33.24 8.88 1.73
N PHE A 490 32.60 8.65 0.59
CA PHE A 490 31.36 7.88 0.48
C PHE A 490 31.51 6.47 1.06
N PHE A 491 32.60 5.77 0.73
CA PHE A 491 32.88 4.44 1.26
C PHE A 491 33.17 4.48 2.76
N ARG A 492 33.99 5.43 3.21
CA ARG A 492 34.37 5.59 4.62
C ARG A 492 33.18 5.88 5.54
N ASN A 493 32.18 6.61 5.03
CA ASN A 493 30.94 6.91 5.72
C ASN A 493 29.93 5.75 5.70
N GLY A 494 30.32 4.55 5.22
CA GLY A 494 29.46 3.37 5.18
C GLY A 494 28.44 3.39 4.02
N GLY A 495 28.69 4.18 2.97
CA GLY A 495 27.81 4.26 1.79
C GLY A 495 27.74 2.95 0.99
N ILE A 496 28.77 2.10 1.07
CA ILE A 496 28.78 0.75 0.47
C ILE A 496 28.98 -0.29 1.57
N ILE A 497 28.08 -1.26 1.63
CA ILE A 497 28.07 -2.31 2.65
C ILE A 497 28.01 -3.68 1.97
N PHE A 498 29.01 -4.53 2.19
CA PHE A 498 29.12 -5.86 1.59
C PHE A 498 28.33 -6.93 2.39
N ARG A 499 27.06 -6.66 2.69
CA ARG A 499 26.15 -7.62 3.35
C ARG A 499 24.70 -7.32 3.00
N ARG A 500 23.82 -8.31 3.16
CA ARG A 500 22.37 -8.11 2.97
C ARG A 500 21.82 -7.22 4.11
N PRO A 501 20.98 -6.21 3.81
CA PRO A 501 20.34 -5.41 4.84
C PRO A 501 19.24 -6.21 5.57
N ASN A 502 19.02 -5.91 6.84
CA ASN A 502 17.80 -6.31 7.53
C ASN A 502 16.70 -5.29 7.21
N LEU A 503 15.84 -5.63 6.24
CA LEU A 503 14.82 -4.72 5.72
C LEU A 503 13.80 -4.29 6.78
N ARG A 504 13.50 -5.18 7.74
CA ARG A 504 12.62 -4.86 8.87
C ARG A 504 13.19 -3.71 9.69
N ARG A 505 14.45 -3.83 10.12
CA ARG A 505 15.15 -2.76 10.86
C ARG A 505 15.25 -1.47 10.05
N VAL A 506 15.55 -1.54 8.76
CA VAL A 506 15.61 -0.33 7.90
C VAL A 506 14.28 0.44 7.90
N ILE A 507 13.15 -0.26 7.87
CA ILE A 507 11.81 0.35 7.87
C ILE A 507 11.46 0.89 9.28
N GLU A 508 11.74 0.11 10.32
CA GLU A 508 11.52 0.49 11.72
C GLU A 508 12.39 1.71 12.08
N ASP A 509 13.70 1.67 11.81
CA ASP A 509 14.64 2.77 12.05
C ASP A 509 14.23 4.04 11.30
N HIS A 510 13.72 3.91 10.06
CA HIS A 510 13.20 5.05 9.31
C HIS A 510 12.01 5.70 10.01
N THR A 511 11.09 4.88 10.55
CA THR A 511 9.91 5.38 11.27
C THR A 511 10.30 6.00 12.60
N ILE A 512 11.19 5.36 13.36
CA ILE A 512 11.71 5.87 14.64
C ILE A 512 12.45 7.20 14.44
N GLU A 513 13.27 7.32 13.40
CA GLU A 513 13.96 8.58 13.09
C GLU A 513 12.98 9.71 12.79
N LEU A 514 11.85 9.41 12.12
CA LEU A 514 10.79 10.38 11.86
C LEU A 514 10.01 10.77 13.12
N ILE A 515 9.75 9.81 14.01
CA ILE A 515 9.13 10.06 15.32
C ILE A 515 10.00 10.97 16.17
N ASN A 516 11.32 10.73 16.18
CA ASN A 516 12.26 11.52 16.99
C ASN A 516 12.54 12.91 16.41
N SER A 517 12.51 13.04 15.08
CA SER A 517 12.83 14.31 14.41
C SER A 517 11.63 15.22 14.24
N ARG A 518 10.41 14.68 14.11
CA ARG A 518 9.22 15.44 13.70
C ARG A 518 8.00 15.08 14.52
N VAL A 519 7.05 16.03 14.53
CA VAL A 519 5.75 15.83 15.19
C VAL A 519 4.83 14.97 14.33
N ASN A 520 4.85 15.17 13.02
CA ASN A 520 4.04 14.43 12.06
C ASN A 520 4.87 14.16 10.79
N SER A 521 4.70 12.99 10.19
CA SER A 521 5.37 12.64 8.94
C SER A 521 4.48 11.76 8.06
N HIS A 522 4.46 12.05 6.77
CA HIS A 522 3.91 11.14 5.76
C HIS A 522 5.04 10.68 4.86
N SER A 523 5.41 9.41 4.98
CA SER A 523 6.52 8.80 4.26
C SER A 523 6.04 7.85 3.17
N LEU A 524 6.78 7.79 2.08
CA LEU A 524 6.60 6.82 1.00
C LEU A 524 7.69 5.75 1.08
N LEU A 525 7.28 4.49 1.26
CA LEU A 525 8.13 3.33 1.05
C LEU A 525 7.96 2.87 -0.41
N ALA A 526 8.90 3.30 -1.25
CA ALA A 526 8.95 2.98 -2.66
C ALA A 526 9.88 1.78 -2.88
N PHE A 527 9.37 0.68 -3.42
CA PHE A 527 10.16 -0.51 -3.71
C PHE A 527 10.10 -0.89 -5.19
N CYS A 528 11.24 -1.24 -5.78
CA CYS A 528 11.27 -1.87 -7.09
C CYS A 528 12.20 -3.08 -7.11
N GLY A 529 11.68 -4.24 -7.53
CA GLY A 529 12.41 -5.50 -7.51
C GLY A 529 11.54 -6.74 -7.68
N SER A 530 11.98 -7.89 -7.18
CA SER A 530 11.27 -9.16 -7.34
C SER A 530 9.97 -9.24 -6.51
N PRO A 531 8.93 -9.97 -6.96
CA PRO A 531 7.66 -10.08 -6.22
C PRO A 531 7.83 -10.68 -4.82
N SER A 532 8.71 -11.68 -4.66
CA SER A 532 8.97 -12.31 -3.36
C SER A 532 9.50 -11.31 -2.33
N LEU A 533 10.42 -10.43 -2.74
CA LEU A 533 10.97 -9.40 -1.86
C LEU A 533 9.96 -8.28 -1.61
N SER A 534 9.09 -7.96 -2.58
CA SER A 534 7.98 -7.02 -2.38
C SER A 534 7.06 -7.49 -1.26
N ASN A 535 6.68 -8.77 -1.26
CA ASN A 535 5.79 -9.32 -0.23
C ASN A 535 6.46 -9.32 1.16
N GLU A 536 7.77 -9.58 1.22
CA GLU A 536 8.54 -9.49 2.47
C GLU A 536 8.58 -8.05 3.02
N ILE A 537 8.80 -7.07 2.14
CA ILE A 537 8.78 -5.64 2.51
C ILE A 537 7.38 -5.20 2.94
N GLU A 538 6.33 -5.66 2.25
CA GLU A 538 4.95 -5.39 2.60
C GLU A 538 4.61 -5.93 4.00
N TYR A 539 5.03 -7.16 4.30
CA TYR A 539 4.87 -7.74 5.63
C TYR A 539 5.61 -6.92 6.70
N ASN A 540 6.86 -6.54 6.44
CA ASN A 540 7.64 -5.70 7.36
C ASN A 540 6.99 -4.32 7.56
N LYS A 541 6.40 -3.74 6.51
CA LYS A 541 5.65 -2.49 6.59
C LYS A 541 4.39 -2.64 7.45
N ILE A 542 3.62 -3.70 7.26
CA ILE A 542 2.44 -3.99 8.09
C ILE A 542 2.85 -4.15 9.56
N SER A 543 3.95 -4.87 9.83
CA SER A 543 4.48 -5.00 11.18
C SER A 543 4.88 -3.64 11.79
N ASN A 544 5.53 -2.77 11.01
CA ASN A 544 5.88 -1.42 11.44
C ASN A 544 4.64 -0.55 11.72
N ASP A 545 3.60 -0.65 10.89
CA ASP A 545 2.34 0.07 11.13
C ASP A 545 1.65 -0.37 12.43
N VAL A 546 1.70 -1.67 12.74
CA VAL A 546 1.18 -2.22 14.01
C VAL A 546 1.96 -1.64 15.19
N ILE A 547 3.30 -1.60 15.13
CA ILE A 547 4.13 -1.00 16.18
C ILE A 547 3.84 0.50 16.33
N THR A 548 3.70 1.21 15.21
CA THR A 548 3.36 2.64 15.20
C THR A 548 1.95 2.88 15.79
N ALA A 549 1.01 1.97 15.58
CA ALA A 549 -0.30 2.01 16.21
C ALA A 549 -0.27 1.70 17.72
N MET A 550 0.46 0.67 18.13
CA MET A 550 0.62 0.28 19.54
C MET A 550 1.29 1.35 20.39
N THR A 551 2.21 2.11 19.79
CA THR A 551 2.89 3.25 20.44
C THR A 551 2.08 4.55 20.40
N GLY A 552 0.89 4.57 19.78
CA GLY A 552 0.03 5.76 19.71
C GLY A 552 0.40 6.78 18.63
N HIS A 553 1.33 6.44 17.74
CA HIS A 553 1.88 7.34 16.72
C HIS A 553 1.24 7.16 15.32
N SER A 554 0.29 6.24 15.14
CA SER A 554 -0.29 5.90 13.83
C SER A 554 -1.06 7.05 13.16
N GLN A 555 -1.49 8.05 13.92
CA GLN A 555 -2.17 9.22 13.39
C GLN A 555 -1.23 10.38 13.04
N SER A 556 0.00 10.38 13.60
CA SER A 556 1.02 11.41 13.35
C SER A 556 2.04 10.96 12.30
N HIS A 557 2.41 9.68 12.31
CA HIS A 557 3.38 9.09 11.41
C HIS A 557 2.71 8.00 10.58
N MET A 558 2.63 8.25 9.27
CA MET A 558 2.04 7.32 8.30
C MET A 558 3.06 6.97 7.23
N MET A 559 3.06 5.70 6.84
CA MET A 559 3.88 5.19 5.74
C MET A 559 2.99 4.56 4.67
N ASP A 560 3.05 5.07 3.46
CA ASP A 560 2.42 4.44 2.30
C ASP A 560 3.42 3.51 1.63
N PHE A 561 2.99 2.32 1.24
CA PHE A 561 3.82 1.36 0.50
C PHE A 561 3.42 1.33 -0.96
N VAL A 562 4.42 1.45 -1.84
CA VAL A 562 4.28 1.29 -3.28
C VAL A 562 5.35 0.33 -3.76
N SER A 563 4.94 -0.72 -4.45
CA SER A 563 5.87 -1.62 -5.15
C SER A 563 5.60 -1.66 -6.65
N GLU A 564 6.69 -1.67 -7.41
CA GLU A 564 6.67 -2.03 -8.82
C GLU A 564 7.56 -3.26 -9.02
N SER A 565 7.00 -4.31 -9.61
CA SER A 565 7.73 -5.55 -9.84
C SER A 565 7.72 -5.89 -11.32
N TYR A 566 8.91 -5.82 -11.91
CA TYR A 566 9.17 -6.19 -13.29
C TYR A 566 10.03 -7.47 -13.27
N GLY A 567 9.46 -8.57 -13.75
CA GLY A 567 10.16 -9.86 -13.80
C GLY A 567 9.48 -10.93 -12.95
N GLY A 568 8.61 -11.72 -13.59
CA GLY A 568 8.14 -12.97 -13.02
C GLY A 568 9.27 -13.99 -13.03
N LYS A 569 9.53 -14.64 -11.89
CA LYS A 569 10.25 -15.92 -11.92
C LYS A 569 9.31 -16.96 -12.54
N LYS A 570 9.79 -17.71 -13.54
CA LYS A 570 9.29 -19.08 -13.73
C LYS A 570 9.57 -19.82 -12.43
N ALA A 571 8.54 -20.35 -11.77
CA ALA A 571 8.74 -21.31 -10.70
C ALA A 571 9.64 -22.41 -11.25
N ALA A 572 10.82 -22.59 -10.66
CA ALA A 572 11.60 -23.78 -10.93
C ALA A 572 10.75 -24.95 -10.47
N SER A 573 10.19 -25.70 -11.43
CA SER A 573 9.62 -27.01 -11.17
C SER A 573 10.74 -27.84 -10.55
N SER A 574 10.79 -27.91 -9.21
CA SER A 574 11.53 -28.95 -8.54
C SER A 574 10.76 -30.24 -8.79
N ASN A 575 11.02 -30.88 -9.93
CA ASN A 575 10.65 -32.26 -10.17
C ASN A 575 11.47 -33.15 -9.24
N LYS A 576 11.20 -33.10 -7.93
CA LYS A 576 11.52 -34.19 -7.03
C LYS A 576 10.53 -35.29 -7.34
N LYS A 577 10.94 -36.23 -8.21
CA LYS A 577 10.31 -37.55 -8.31
C LYS A 577 10.30 -38.15 -6.90
N ARG A 578 9.15 -38.12 -6.23
CA ARG A 578 8.87 -38.98 -5.07
C ARG A 578 8.91 -40.43 -5.60
N LYS A 579 9.99 -41.15 -5.30
CA LYS A 579 9.98 -42.61 -5.40
C LYS A 579 8.94 -43.14 -4.43
N LYS A 580 8.05 -43.97 -4.95
CA LYS A 580 7.00 -44.67 -4.23
C LYS A 580 7.63 -45.93 -3.65
N GLY A 581 7.57 -46.09 -2.33
CA GLY A 581 8.13 -47.24 -1.61
C GLY A 581 9.19 -46.78 -0.61
N ASP A 582 8.74 -46.49 0.61
CA ASP A 582 9.30 -47.07 1.83
C ASP A 582 8.37 -46.70 2.98
N THR A 583 7.76 -47.74 3.56
CA THR A 583 6.94 -47.68 4.76
C THR A 583 7.90 -47.42 5.92
N LEU A 584 7.88 -46.23 6.51
CA LEU A 584 8.64 -45.95 7.73
C LEU A 584 7.66 -45.76 8.89
N SER A 585 7.67 -46.75 9.78
CA SER A 585 7.01 -46.75 11.08
C SER A 585 7.49 -45.58 11.94
N LEU A 586 6.54 -44.87 12.54
CA LEU A 586 6.77 -43.88 13.59
C LEU A 586 7.03 -44.63 14.89
N GLU A 587 8.31 -44.73 15.30
CA GLU A 587 8.66 -44.84 16.72
C GLU A 587 8.75 -43.42 17.27
N ILE A 588 8.01 -43.20 18.36
CA ILE A 588 7.98 -41.97 19.14
C ILE A 588 8.96 -42.18 20.28
N ASP A 589 10.06 -41.43 20.28
CA ASP A 589 10.83 -41.19 21.50
C ASP A 589 10.50 -39.79 22.01
N HIS A 590 10.03 -39.76 23.26
CA HIS A 590 9.89 -38.59 24.09
C HIS A 590 11.28 -38.04 24.43
N ASP A 591 11.49 -36.74 24.27
CA ASP A 591 11.90 -35.83 25.35
C ASP A 591 12.12 -34.40 24.83
N ASP A 592 11.86 -33.46 25.74
CA ASP A 592 12.07 -32.00 25.73
C ASP A 592 10.93 -31.07 25.23
N GLU A 593 10.38 -30.35 26.21
CA GLU A 593 9.30 -29.37 26.15
C GLU A 593 9.69 -28.08 25.42
N ASP A 594 8.90 -27.71 24.39
CA ASP A 594 8.91 -26.39 23.76
C ASP A 594 7.74 -25.52 24.26
N GLY A 595 8.05 -24.25 24.52
CA GLY A 595 7.09 -23.17 24.71
C GLY A 595 6.25 -22.95 23.45
N VAL A 596 4.93 -22.89 23.65
CA VAL A 596 3.92 -22.80 22.61
C VAL A 596 3.94 -21.43 21.92
N GLU A 597 4.48 -21.36 20.70
CA GLU A 597 4.25 -20.26 19.76
C GLU A 597 2.88 -20.47 19.09
N VAL A 598 1.86 -19.73 19.56
CA VAL A 598 0.52 -19.73 18.96
C VAL A 598 0.55 -19.00 17.62
N GLN A 599 0.72 -19.75 16.52
CA GLN A 599 0.47 -19.25 15.18
C GLN A 599 -1.02 -18.96 14.98
N LEU A 600 -1.40 -17.69 15.15
CA LEU A 600 -2.69 -17.19 14.67
C LEU A 600 -2.67 -17.11 13.13
N LEU A 601 -3.26 -18.12 12.50
CA LEU A 601 -3.55 -18.17 11.07
C LEU A 601 -4.60 -17.11 10.70
N THR A 602 -4.20 -15.86 10.48
CA THR A 602 -5.05 -14.87 9.82
C THR A 602 -4.85 -14.93 8.31
N SER A 603 -5.61 -15.80 7.65
CA SER A 603 -5.81 -15.77 6.19
C SER A 603 -6.66 -14.53 5.82
N ARG A 604 -6.01 -13.39 5.57
CA ARG A 604 -6.58 -12.30 4.75
C ARG A 604 -6.01 -12.39 3.35
N LYS A 605 -6.65 -13.20 2.50
CA LYS A 605 -6.52 -13.06 1.05
C LYS A 605 -7.28 -11.80 0.62
N ASN A 606 -6.65 -11.03 -0.25
CA ASN A 606 -7.16 -9.82 -0.87
C ASN A 606 -8.60 -10.00 -1.41
N LEU A 607 -9.53 -9.17 -0.92
CA LEU A 607 -10.80 -8.90 -1.60
C LEU A 607 -10.53 -7.85 -2.69
N SER A 608 -10.25 -8.31 -3.90
CA SER A 608 -10.61 -7.58 -5.12
C SER A 608 -11.99 -8.06 -5.56
N TYR A 609 -12.92 -7.13 -5.78
CA TYR A 609 -14.27 -7.40 -6.28
C TYR A 609 -14.28 -8.39 -7.43
N TYR A 610 -14.79 -9.59 -7.18
CA TYR A 610 -15.39 -10.48 -8.16
C TYR A 610 -16.71 -10.97 -7.56
N SER A 611 -17.80 -10.60 -8.20
CA SER A 611 -19.15 -11.10 -7.95
C SER A 611 -19.20 -12.59 -8.31
N ASN A 612 -19.44 -13.45 -7.30
CA ASN A 612 -19.79 -14.84 -7.50
C ASN A 612 -21.31 -14.97 -7.56
N GLU A 613 -21.81 -15.63 -8.60
CA GLU A 613 -23.03 -16.43 -8.49
C GLU A 613 -22.77 -17.83 -9.04
N SER A 614 -23.39 -18.80 -8.38
CA SER A 614 -23.47 -20.24 -8.66
C SER A 614 -22.24 -21.11 -8.34
N CYS A 615 -22.24 -21.68 -7.13
CA CYS A 615 -22.35 -23.14 -7.00
C CYS A 615 -22.89 -23.50 -5.61
N LEU A 616 -24.20 -23.72 -5.54
CA LEU A 616 -24.82 -24.64 -4.58
C LEU A 616 -24.40 -26.06 -5.01
N ASP A 617 -23.79 -26.83 -4.11
CA ASP A 617 -24.46 -27.99 -3.51
C ASP A 617 -23.53 -28.81 -2.62
N CYS A 618 -24.14 -29.30 -1.53
CA CYS A 618 -23.71 -30.37 -0.64
C CYS A 618 -22.47 -30.12 0.24
N LEU A 619 -22.71 -29.66 1.47
CA LEU A 619 -22.13 -30.28 2.68
C LEU A 619 -23.04 -29.94 3.87
N SER A 620 -23.62 -30.98 4.46
CA SER A 620 -24.64 -30.95 5.51
C SER A 620 -24.10 -30.42 6.85
N PHE A 621 -24.91 -29.54 7.45
CA PHE A 621 -24.89 -29.12 8.85
C PHE A 621 -25.00 -30.35 9.79
N MET A 622 -23.90 -30.95 10.27
CA MET A 622 -23.98 -31.82 11.47
C MET A 622 -22.69 -32.09 12.27
N ASP A 623 -21.55 -31.39 12.06
CA ASP A 623 -20.28 -31.75 12.74
C ASP A 623 -19.60 -30.65 13.58
N ILE A 624 -20.26 -29.53 13.92
CA ILE A 624 -19.66 -28.45 14.75
C ILE A 624 -20.28 -28.41 16.18
N GLN A 625 -20.70 -29.56 16.70
CA GLN A 625 -21.23 -29.65 18.07
C GLN A 625 -20.46 -30.65 18.95
N LYS A 626 -19.26 -31.08 18.56
CA LYS A 626 -18.51 -32.16 19.25
C LYS A 626 -17.07 -31.86 19.66
N SER A 627 -16.66 -30.60 19.74
CA SER A 627 -15.29 -30.25 20.20
C SER A 627 -15.26 -29.33 21.43
N PHE A 628 -16.40 -29.14 22.11
CA PHE A 628 -16.53 -28.43 23.38
C PHE A 628 -17.10 -29.38 24.44
N GLU A 629 -16.40 -30.47 24.73
CA GLU A 629 -16.58 -31.25 25.95
C GLU A 629 -15.38 -32.21 26.11
N ILE A 630 -14.92 -32.38 27.36
CA ILE A 630 -13.81 -33.23 27.86
C ILE A 630 -12.44 -32.51 27.78
N SER A 631 -11.75 -32.17 28.86
CA SER A 631 -11.97 -32.31 30.31
C SER A 631 -10.82 -31.61 31.04
N VAL A 632 -11.15 -30.99 32.18
CA VAL A 632 -10.37 -30.84 33.44
C VAL A 632 -8.92 -30.40 33.35
#